data_AF-A0A5E4GBK2-F1
#
_entry.id   AF-A0A5E4GBK2-F1
#
_cell.length_a   1.000
_cell.length_b   1.000
_cell.length_c   1.000
_cell.angle_alpha   90.00
_cell.angle_beta   90.00
_cell.angle_gamma   90.00
#
_symmetry.space_group_name_H-M   'P 1'
#
loop_
_entity.id
_entity.type
_entity.pdbx_description
1 polymer ?
#
loop_
_entity_poly.entity_id
_entity_poly.type
_entity_poly.pdbx_seq_one_letter_code
_entity_poly.pdbx_strand_id
1 'polypeptide(L)'
;ICWIGGSIGGNHAWVEIDRSTLWKRARQDKHGNIPDPKVAEKAKLIDELQKQVSEGKVSVYGSNDVLTMDLGPEHPGRVRGVGAGISPRQYFNLPKPQRMSFDDRLNDSLRVLLQEETKKMEAKAREEALRMEARTKQLVEAEREHFL
;
A
#
# COMPACT_ATOMS: atom_id res chain seq x y z
N ILE A 1 17.96 -5.44 9.47
CA ILE A 1 18.35 -6.20 10.67
C ILE A 1 18.82 -7.58 10.24
N CYS A 2 20.02 -8.03 10.65
CA CYS A 2 20.49 -9.38 10.31
C CYS A 2 19.59 -10.40 11.00
N TRP A 3 18.83 -11.15 10.20
CA TRP A 3 18.27 -12.42 10.63
C TRP A 3 19.42 -13.43 10.67
N ILE A 4 20.03 -13.61 11.84
CA ILE A 4 20.89 -14.77 12.08
C ILE A 4 19.99 -15.79 12.77
N GLY A 5 19.41 -16.69 11.98
CA GLY A 5 18.80 -17.90 12.49
C GLY A 5 19.90 -18.81 13.03
N GLY A 6 20.19 -18.68 14.33
CA GLY A 6 21.10 -19.56 15.04
C GLY A 6 20.32 -20.70 15.67
N SER A 7 20.35 -21.88 15.04
CA SER A 7 19.92 -23.13 15.68
C SER A 7 20.93 -23.48 16.76
N ILE A 8 20.53 -23.35 18.02
CA ILE A 8 21.31 -23.87 19.16
C ILE A 8 20.70 -25.25 19.46
N GLY A 9 21.41 -26.30 19.06
CA GLY A 9 21.01 -27.68 19.32
C GLY A 9 20.93 -27.95 20.83
N GLY A 10 19.76 -28.41 21.28
CA GLY A 10 19.47 -28.80 22.65
C GLY A 10 17.97 -28.73 22.91
N ASN A 11 17.39 -29.81 23.45
CA ASN A 11 15.96 -29.99 23.67
C ASN A 11 15.36 -28.84 24.49
N HIS A 12 14.63 -27.91 23.88
CA HIS A 12 13.92 -26.87 24.62
C HIS A 12 12.56 -26.59 23.98
N ALA A 13 11.54 -26.55 24.83
CA ALA A 13 10.24 -25.97 24.54
C ALA A 13 10.44 -24.63 23.80
N TRP A 14 9.48 -24.26 22.94
CA TRP A 14 9.46 -22.96 22.27
C TRP A 14 9.36 -21.83 23.30
N VAL A 15 10.49 -21.50 23.93
CA VAL A 15 10.64 -20.31 24.75
C VAL A 15 10.63 -19.17 23.75
N GLU A 16 9.62 -18.32 23.82
CA GLU A 16 9.54 -17.11 23.04
C GLU A 16 10.73 -16.22 23.39
N ILE A 17 11.78 -16.26 22.55
CA ILE A 17 13.01 -15.50 22.79
C ILE A 17 12.74 -14.05 22.39
N ASP A 18 12.76 -13.16 23.38
CA ASP A 18 12.60 -11.73 23.16
C ASP A 18 13.65 -11.20 22.17
N ARG A 19 13.20 -10.41 21.18
CA ARG A 19 14.04 -9.90 20.09
C ARG A 19 15.23 -9.08 20.58
N SER A 20 15.07 -8.35 21.69
CA SER A 20 16.16 -7.52 22.24
C SER A 20 17.28 -8.38 22.85
N THR A 21 16.94 -9.56 23.39
CA THR A 21 17.95 -10.54 23.85
C THR A 21 18.79 -11.07 22.68
N LEU A 22 18.16 -11.38 21.55
CA LEU A 22 18.85 -11.83 20.35
C LEU A 22 19.76 -10.73 19.78
N TRP A 23 19.30 -9.48 19.78
CA TRP A 23 20.09 -8.33 19.32
C TRP A 23 21.37 -8.13 20.14
N LYS A 24 21.28 -8.25 21.48
CA LYS A 24 22.44 -8.17 22.39
C LYS A 24 23.40 -9.33 22.16
N ARG A 25 22.88 -10.57 22.12
CA ARG A 25 23.71 -11.78 21.92
C ARG A 25 24.46 -11.77 20.60
N ALA A 26 23.87 -11.25 19.54
CA ALA A 26 24.52 -11.12 18.23
C ALA A 26 25.71 -10.12 18.21
N ARG A 27 25.85 -9.28 19.24
CA ARG A 27 26.89 -8.23 19.35
C ARG A 27 27.90 -8.51 20.46
N GLN A 28 27.72 -9.60 21.18
CA GLN A 28 28.68 -10.07 22.16
C GLN A 28 29.82 -10.81 21.45
N ASP A 29 31.03 -10.64 21.97
CA ASP A 29 32.17 -11.47 21.64
C ASP A 29 32.09 -12.84 22.34
N LYS A 30 33.12 -13.67 22.16
CA LYS A 30 33.22 -15.00 22.80
C LYS A 30 33.27 -14.94 24.33
N HIS A 31 33.59 -13.77 24.90
CA HIS A 31 33.71 -13.51 26.33
C HIS A 31 32.48 -12.78 26.90
N GLY A 32 31.47 -12.48 26.08
CA GLY A 32 30.26 -11.77 26.48
C GLY A 32 30.37 -10.23 26.45
N ASN A 33 31.49 -9.67 25.97
CA ASN A 33 31.70 -8.23 25.88
C ASN A 33 31.21 -7.68 24.54
N ILE A 34 30.74 -6.43 24.55
CA ILE A 34 30.41 -5.70 23.32
C ILE A 34 31.58 -4.77 23.01
N PRO A 35 32.36 -5.00 21.95
CA PRO A 35 33.60 -4.26 21.69
C PRO A 35 33.37 -2.80 21.28
N ASP A 36 32.22 -2.49 20.67
CA ASP A 36 31.87 -1.12 20.28
C ASP A 36 31.19 -0.39 21.45
N PRO A 37 31.77 0.72 21.95
CA PRO A 37 31.23 1.45 23.11
C PRO A 37 29.84 2.04 22.84
N LYS A 38 29.55 2.48 21.61
CA LYS A 38 28.22 3.02 21.26
C LYS A 38 27.16 1.94 21.29
N VAL A 39 27.52 0.73 20.86
CA VAL A 39 26.64 -0.44 20.90
C VAL A 39 26.47 -0.93 22.33
N ALA A 40 27.50 -0.83 23.16
CA ALA A 40 27.43 -1.15 24.58
C ALA A 40 26.49 -0.20 25.35
N GLU A 41 26.52 1.10 25.06
CA GLU A 41 25.55 2.07 25.62
C GLU A 41 24.11 1.70 25.26
N LYS A 42 23.87 1.33 24.01
CA LYS A 42 22.56 0.87 23.54
C LYS A 42 22.10 -0.42 24.23
N ALA A 43 23.01 -1.37 24.44
CA ALA A 43 22.71 -2.58 25.19
C ALA A 43 22.28 -2.29 26.65
N LYS A 44 22.92 -1.32 27.31
CA LYS A 44 22.53 -0.88 28.66
C LYS A 44 21.13 -0.26 28.66
N LEU A 45 20.81 0.58 27.68
CA LEU A 45 19.48 1.18 27.57
C LEU A 45 18.39 0.13 27.33
N ILE A 46 18.70 -0.92 26.55
CA ILE A 46 17.82 -2.08 26.39
C ILE A 46 17.60 -2.79 27.73
N ASP A 47 18.64 -3.01 28.54
CA ASP A 47 18.50 -3.63 29.88
C ASP A 47 17.59 -2.81 30.80
N GLU A 48 17.76 -1.48 30.79
CA GLU A 48 16.91 -0.57 31.57
C GLU A 48 15.45 -0.60 31.13
N LEU A 49 15.21 -0.59 29.81
CA LEU A 49 13.85 -0.70 29.26
C LEU A 49 13.23 -2.05 29.56
N GLN A 50 13.97 -3.16 29.46
CA GLN A 50 13.48 -4.49 29.85
C GLN A 50 13.07 -4.54 31.32
N LYS A 51 13.84 -3.89 32.20
CA LYS A 51 13.49 -3.75 33.62
C LYS A 51 12.21 -2.93 33.83
N GLN A 52 12.01 -1.85 33.08
CA GLN A 52 10.78 -1.06 33.17
C GLN A 52 9.55 -1.82 32.65
N VAL A 53 9.73 -2.68 31.65
CA VAL A 53 8.68 -3.58 31.15
C VAL A 53 8.32 -4.63 32.19
N SER A 54 9.31 -5.25 32.85
CA SER A 54 9.03 -6.24 33.91
C SER A 54 8.39 -5.61 35.15
N GLU A 55 8.70 -4.35 35.44
CA GLU A 55 8.02 -3.53 36.46
C GLU A 55 6.62 -3.04 36.03
N GLY A 56 6.21 -3.27 34.77
CA GLY A 56 4.91 -2.86 34.23
C GLY A 56 4.78 -1.36 33.97
N LYS A 57 5.87 -0.60 34.01
CA LYS A 57 5.88 0.86 33.73
C LYS A 57 5.80 1.17 32.25
N VAL A 58 6.31 0.26 31.41
CA VAL A 58 6.34 0.37 29.95
C VAL A 58 5.57 -0.79 29.36
N SER A 59 4.51 -0.48 28.60
CA SER A 59 3.71 -1.47 27.89
C SER A 59 4.32 -1.75 26.52
N VAL A 60 4.50 -3.02 26.20
CA VAL A 60 5.00 -3.50 24.91
C VAL A 60 3.83 -4.05 24.11
N TYR A 61 3.63 -3.59 22.87
CA TYR A 61 2.57 -4.09 22.00
C TYR A 61 2.97 -4.12 20.54
N GLY A 62 2.82 -5.29 19.90
CA GLY A 62 3.08 -5.48 18.47
C GLY A 62 4.47 -4.99 18.05
N SER A 63 4.50 -3.98 17.17
CA SER A 63 5.73 -3.39 16.64
C SER A 63 6.42 -2.39 17.57
N ASN A 64 5.82 -2.02 18.69
CA ASN A 64 6.44 -1.16 19.70
C ASN A 64 7.14 -2.04 20.75
N ASP A 65 8.19 -2.74 20.34
CA ASP A 65 9.04 -3.56 21.20
C ASP A 65 10.18 -2.76 21.84
N VAL A 66 10.81 -3.32 22.89
CA VAL A 66 11.93 -2.67 23.61
C VAL A 66 13.04 -2.24 22.65
N LEU A 67 13.30 -3.06 21.63
CA LEU A 67 14.32 -2.79 20.63
C LEU A 67 13.95 -1.60 19.74
N THR A 68 12.68 -1.47 19.38
CA THR A 68 12.14 -0.32 18.62
C THR A 68 12.15 0.96 19.45
N MET A 69 11.96 0.87 20.77
CA MET A 69 12.06 2.03 21.67
C MET A 69 13.49 2.58 21.76
N ASP A 70 14.51 1.71 21.79
CA ASP A 70 15.91 2.13 21.86
C ASP A 70 16.51 2.55 20.50
N LEU A 71 16.26 1.75 19.45
CA LEU A 71 16.87 1.96 18.13
C LEU A 71 16.01 2.80 17.18
N GLY A 72 14.76 3.08 17.54
CA GLY A 72 13.78 3.75 16.71
C GLY A 72 13.00 2.79 15.79
N PRO A 73 11.97 3.32 15.08
CA PRO A 73 11.14 2.53 14.19
C PRO A 73 11.96 1.83 13.11
N GLU A 74 11.69 0.53 12.91
CA GLU A 74 12.34 -0.24 11.86
C GLU A 74 12.00 0.37 10.50
N HIS A 75 13.01 0.83 9.77
CA HIS A 75 12.82 1.41 8.45
C HIS A 75 12.42 0.32 7.43
N PRO A 76 11.20 0.35 6.85
CA PRO A 76 10.84 -0.51 5.74
C PRO A 76 11.57 -0.02 4.48
N GLY A 77 12.83 -0.41 4.34
CA GLY A 77 13.67 0.13 3.29
C GLY A 77 14.89 -0.72 3.06
N ARG A 78 14.87 -1.44 1.93
CA ARG A 78 15.93 -2.29 1.36
C ARG A 78 15.98 -3.70 1.92
N VAL A 79 15.50 -4.64 1.11
CA VAL A 79 15.78 -6.08 1.25
C VAL A 79 17.29 -6.25 1.12
N ARG A 80 17.97 -6.63 2.20
CA ARG A 80 19.40 -6.98 2.15
C ARG A 80 19.51 -8.46 1.78
N GLY A 81 20.45 -8.80 0.90
CA GLY A 81 20.73 -10.20 0.50
C GLY A 81 20.57 -10.52 -0.99
N VAL A 82 20.17 -9.55 -1.82
CA VAL A 82 19.82 -9.79 -3.24
C VAL A 82 20.67 -8.97 -4.23
N GLY A 83 21.78 -8.40 -3.77
CA GLY A 83 22.64 -7.51 -4.57
C GLY A 83 22.25 -6.02 -4.51
N ALA A 84 23.09 -5.16 -5.10
CA ALA A 84 22.84 -3.72 -5.16
C ALA A 84 21.77 -3.40 -6.21
N GLY A 85 20.81 -2.51 -5.89
CA GLY A 85 19.84 -1.99 -6.86
C GLY A 85 18.47 -2.67 -6.88
N ILE A 86 18.24 -3.75 -6.13
CA ILE A 86 16.90 -4.36 -6.05
C ILE A 86 16.04 -3.60 -5.04
N SER A 87 15.00 -2.94 -5.55
CA SER A 87 13.99 -2.31 -4.71
C SER A 87 13.07 -3.38 -4.09
N PRO A 88 12.51 -3.15 -2.88
CA PRO A 88 11.55 -4.09 -2.28
C PRO A 88 10.38 -4.47 -3.22
N ARG A 89 9.95 -3.54 -4.09
CA ARG A 89 8.90 -3.82 -5.09
C ARG A 89 9.29 -4.89 -6.10
N GLN A 90 10.53 -4.86 -6.59
CA GLN A 90 11.06 -5.89 -7.49
C GLN A 90 11.23 -7.22 -6.76
N TYR A 91 11.64 -7.19 -5.49
CA TYR A 91 11.81 -8.41 -4.70
C TYR A 91 10.48 -9.12 -4.39
N PHE A 92 9.46 -8.36 -4.01
CA PHE A 92 8.15 -8.89 -3.62
C PHE A 92 7.14 -8.96 -4.77
N ASN A 93 7.56 -8.74 -6.03
CA ASN A 93 6.70 -8.74 -7.23
C ASN A 93 5.42 -7.90 -7.06
N LEU A 94 5.51 -6.74 -6.41
CA LEU A 94 4.35 -5.90 -6.13
C LEU A 94 3.80 -5.29 -7.44
N PRO A 95 2.46 -5.29 -7.64
CA PRO A 95 1.86 -4.71 -8.84
C PRO A 95 2.23 -3.23 -8.96
N LYS A 96 2.58 -2.79 -10.17
CA LYS A 96 2.89 -1.39 -10.43
C LYS A 96 1.62 -0.55 -10.24
N PRO A 97 1.65 0.54 -9.47
CA PRO A 97 0.54 1.48 -9.46
C PRO A 97 0.39 2.06 -10.87
N GLN A 98 -0.78 1.87 -11.48
CA GLN A 98 -1.12 2.45 -12.76
C GLN A 98 -1.15 3.97 -12.58
N ARG A 99 -0.07 4.65 -12.99
CA ARG A 99 -0.09 6.11 -13.10
C ARG A 99 -0.83 6.43 -14.39
N MET A 100 -2.09 6.84 -14.26
CA MET A 100 -2.81 7.45 -15.38
C MET A 100 -2.02 8.70 -15.78
N SER A 101 -1.55 8.75 -17.03
CA SER A 101 -0.86 9.93 -17.53
C SER A 101 -1.85 11.09 -17.68
N PHE A 102 -1.32 12.31 -17.75
CA PHE A 102 -2.15 13.48 -18.04
C PHE A 102 -2.87 13.32 -19.40
N ASP A 103 -2.19 12.74 -20.38
CA ASP A 103 -2.75 12.44 -21.69
C ASP A 103 -3.87 11.40 -21.62
N ASP A 104 -3.77 10.37 -20.77
CA ASP A 104 -4.85 9.39 -20.58
C ASP A 104 -6.12 10.06 -20.06
N ARG A 105 -5.98 10.99 -19.10
CA ARG A 105 -7.12 11.74 -18.54
C ARG A 105 -7.76 12.68 -19.57
N LEU A 106 -6.95 13.32 -20.41
CA LEU A 106 -7.45 14.15 -21.50
C LEU A 106 -8.18 13.33 -22.55
N ASN A 107 -7.63 12.18 -22.95
CA ASN A 107 -8.27 11.27 -23.90
C ASN A 107 -9.61 10.73 -23.38
N ASP A 108 -9.68 10.34 -22.10
CA ASP A 108 -10.93 9.91 -21.48
C ASP A 108 -11.99 11.05 -21.48
N SER A 109 -11.56 12.27 -21.17
CA SER A 109 -12.45 13.45 -21.18
C SER A 109 -12.97 13.76 -22.58
N LEU A 110 -12.12 13.69 -23.60
CA LEU A 110 -12.51 13.87 -25.00
C LEU A 110 -13.50 12.81 -25.47
N ARG A 111 -13.30 11.55 -25.04
CA ARG A 111 -14.19 10.44 -25.37
C ARG A 111 -15.60 10.66 -24.84
N VAL A 112 -15.72 11.14 -23.60
CA VAL A 112 -17.02 11.45 -22.97
C VAL A 112 -17.73 12.56 -23.73
N LEU A 113 -17.03 13.66 -24.05
CA LEU A 113 -17.61 14.78 -24.79
C LEU A 113 -18.12 14.36 -26.18
N LEU A 114 -17.33 13.57 -26.93
CA LEU A 114 -17.77 13.05 -28.23
C LEU A 114 -19.01 12.16 -28.11
N GLN A 115 -19.11 11.37 -27.04
CA GLN A 115 -20.28 10.53 -26.80
C GLN A 115 -21.52 11.35 -26.42
N GLU A 116 -21.36 12.44 -25.65
CA GLU A 116 -22.45 13.35 -25.34
C GLU A 116 -22.95 14.09 -26.59
N GLU A 117 -22.04 14.60 -27.42
CA GLU A 117 -22.41 15.30 -28.65
C GLU A 117 -23.10 14.39 -29.65
N THR A 118 -22.65 13.14 -29.81
CA THR A 118 -23.34 12.16 -30.68
C THR A 118 -24.74 11.82 -30.18
N LYS A 119 -24.93 11.63 -28.86
CA LYS A 119 -26.26 11.42 -28.27
C LYS A 119 -27.18 12.63 -28.45
N LYS A 120 -26.66 13.86 -28.31
CA LYS A 120 -27.44 15.08 -28.53
C LYS A 120 -27.90 15.20 -29.98
N MET A 121 -27.01 14.92 -30.94
CA MET A 121 -27.35 14.92 -32.36
C MET A 121 -28.41 13.87 -32.68
N GLU A 122 -28.28 12.67 -32.12
CA GLU A 122 -29.25 11.61 -32.30
C GLU A 122 -30.61 11.94 -31.69
N ALA A 123 -30.64 12.54 -30.50
CA ALA A 123 -31.89 12.97 -29.86
C ALA A 123 -32.60 14.06 -30.68
N LYS A 124 -31.86 15.05 -31.17
CA LYS A 124 -32.41 16.09 -32.06
C LYS A 124 -32.97 15.51 -33.35
N ALA A 125 -32.26 14.58 -33.97
CA ALA A 125 -32.72 13.91 -35.19
C ALA A 125 -34.01 13.10 -34.94
N ARG A 126 -34.13 12.41 -33.81
CA ARG A 126 -35.33 11.66 -33.43
C ARG A 126 -36.52 12.59 -33.16
N GLU A 127 -36.31 13.71 -32.48
CA GLU A 127 -37.36 14.69 -32.22
C GLU A 127 -37.86 15.33 -33.53
N GLU A 128 -36.94 15.68 -34.43
CA GLU A 128 -37.28 16.25 -35.73
C GLU A 128 -38.04 15.24 -36.61
N ALA A 129 -37.66 13.96 -36.59
CA ALA A 129 -38.37 12.90 -37.29
C ALA A 129 -39.82 12.74 -36.77
N LEU A 130 -40.02 12.74 -35.45
CA LEU A 130 -41.35 12.68 -34.84
C LEU A 130 -42.18 13.92 -35.20
N ARG A 131 -41.56 15.10 -35.22
CA ARG A 131 -42.23 16.35 -35.62
C ARG A 131 -42.67 16.31 -37.08
N MET A 132 -41.83 15.78 -37.96
CA MET A 132 -42.17 15.59 -39.37
C MET A 132 -43.30 14.57 -39.54
N GLU A 133 -43.26 13.45 -38.82
CA GLU A 133 -44.32 12.44 -38.83
C GLU A 133 -45.66 12.96 -38.29
N ALA A 134 -45.64 13.77 -37.23
CA ALA A 134 -46.83 14.41 -36.71
C ALA A 134 -47.45 15.39 -37.72
N ARG A 135 -46.61 16.18 -38.41
CA ARG A 135 -47.05 17.11 -39.45
C ARG A 135 -47.67 16.37 -40.64
N THR A 136 -47.10 15.25 -41.07
CA THR A 136 -47.66 14.46 -42.17
C THR A 136 -48.97 13.79 -41.77
N LYS A 137 -49.09 13.27 -40.55
CA LYS A 137 -50.36 12.72 -40.03
C LYS A 137 -51.47 13.79 -40.00
N GLN A 138 -51.17 15.00 -39.54
CA GLN A 138 -52.15 16.11 -39.55
C GLN A 138 -52.62 16.48 -40.96
N LEU A 139 -51.71 16.49 -41.95
CA LEU A 139 -52.09 16.75 -43.34
C LEU A 139 -53.01 15.66 -43.90
N VAL A 140 -52.67 14.40 -43.65
CA VAL A 140 -53.49 13.25 -44.08
C VAL A 140 -54.86 13.25 -43.40
N GLU A 141 -54.94 13.64 -42.13
CA GLU A 141 -56.21 13.74 -41.39
C GLU A 141 -57.07 14.91 -41.90
N ALA A 142 -56.48 16.08 -42.13
CA ALA A 142 -57.18 17.22 -42.73
C ALA A 142 -57.71 16.93 -44.14
N GLU A 143 -56.95 16.19 -44.97
CA GLU A 143 -57.42 15.74 -46.28
C GLU A 143 -58.59 14.75 -46.19
N ARG A 144 -58.62 13.89 -45.16
CA ARG A 144 -59.74 12.97 -44.89
C ARG A 144 -60.99 13.71 -44.46
N GLU A 145 -60.87 14.72 -43.60
CA GLU A 145 -62.00 15.56 -43.16
C GLU A 145 -62.55 16.43 -44.29
N HIS A 146 -61.71 16.88 -45.22
CA HIS A 146 -62.14 17.63 -46.39
C HIS A 146 -62.94 16.78 -47.40
N PHE A 147 -62.81 15.45 -47.36
CA PHE A 147 -63.47 14.53 -48.30
C PHE A 147 -64.79 13.93 -47.77
N LEU A 148 -65.14 14.20 -46.51
CA LEU A 148 -66.39 13.80 -45.84
C LEU A 148 -67.40 14.94 -45.84
#